data_AF-A0AAU8I7Z4-F1
#
_entry.id   AF-A0AAU8I7Z4-F1
#
_cell.length_a   1.000
_cell.length_b   1.000
_cell.length_c   1.000
_cell.angle_alpha   90.00
_cell.angle_beta   90.00
_cell.angle_gamma   90.00
#
_symmetry.space_group_name_H-M   'P 1'
#
loop_
_entity.id
_entity.type
_entity.pdbx_description
1 polymer ?
#
loop_
_entity_poly.entity_id
_entity_poly.type
_entity_poly.pdbx_seq_one_letter_code
_entity_poly.pdbx_strand_id
1 'polypeptide(L)'
;MIETEEFTILEAEAKHSPANGLSGRGLQWVGIRSVSADCKKCDYSWYAFSGDGTLDMPVGAALLTCPHCRNHGQLPMRELKALSEGAA
;
A
#
# COMPACT_ATOMS: atom_id res chain seq x y z
N MET A 1 8.65 1.19 -7.80
CA MET A 1 9.29 0.66 -6.58
C MET A 1 9.43 1.78 -5.56
N ILE A 2 9.21 1.49 -4.27
CA ILE A 2 9.42 2.42 -3.15
C ILE A 2 10.38 1.77 -2.17
N GLU A 3 11.38 2.52 -1.69
CA GLU A 3 12.29 2.06 -0.66
C GLU A 3 12.12 2.89 0.61
N THR A 4 11.93 2.21 1.74
CA THR A 4 11.97 2.83 3.08
C THR A 4 13.15 2.28 3.88
N GLU A 5 13.27 2.68 5.13
CA GLU A 5 14.27 2.12 6.05
C GLU A 5 14.01 0.62 6.32
N GLU A 6 12.74 0.23 6.45
CA GLU A 6 12.34 -1.12 6.86
C GLU A 6 11.96 -2.05 5.71
N PHE A 7 11.49 -1.50 4.58
CA PHE A 7 10.85 -2.26 3.51
C PHE A 7 11.24 -1.79 2.12
N THR A 8 11.13 -2.71 1.17
CA THR A 8 11.09 -2.41 -0.27
C THR A 8 9.72 -2.80 -0.79
N ILE A 9 9.00 -1.86 -1.41
CA ILE A 9 7.69 -2.08 -2.02
C ILE A 9 7.87 -2.16 -3.53
N LEU A 10 7.60 -3.34 -4.09
CA LEU A 10 7.77 -3.61 -5.52
C LEU A 10 6.55 -3.17 -6.30
N GLU A 11 5.37 -3.49 -5.78
CA GLU A 11 4.08 -3.28 -6.43
C GLU A 11 3.03 -2.80 -5.42
N ALA A 12 2.04 -2.05 -5.90
CA ALA A 12 0.90 -1.63 -5.11
C ALA A 12 -0.37 -1.71 -5.97
N GLU A 13 -1.47 -2.26 -5.43
CA GLU A 13 -2.77 -2.29 -6.10
C GLU A 13 -3.69 -1.24 -5.47
N ALA A 14 -4.23 -0.33 -6.27
CA ALA A 14 -5.15 0.69 -5.80
C ALA A 14 -6.55 0.13 -5.51
N LYS A 15 -7.17 0.62 -4.44
CA LYS A 15 -8.59 0.44 -4.17
C LYS A 15 -9.36 1.62 -4.75
N HIS A 16 -10.36 1.32 -5.58
CA HIS A 16 -11.24 2.32 -6.18
C HIS A 16 -12.68 2.15 -5.71
N SER A 17 -13.44 3.24 -5.67
CA SER A 17 -14.90 3.21 -5.49
C SER A 17 -15.58 4.01 -6.60
N PRO A 18 -16.82 3.65 -6.99
CA PRO A 18 -17.60 4.46 -7.92
C PRO A 18 -17.73 5.89 -7.38
N ALA A 19 -17.43 6.90 -8.20
CA ALA A 19 -17.70 8.28 -7.82
C ALA A 19 -19.22 8.50 -7.76
N ASN A 20 -19.75 8.81 -6.57
CA ASN A 20 -21.15 9.16 -6.40
C ASN A 20 -21.37 10.61 -6.88
N GLY A 21 -21.69 10.78 -8.17
CA GLY A 21 -22.00 12.09 -8.74
C GLY A 21 -22.87 11.96 -10.00
N LEU A 22 -23.89 12.82 -10.08
CA LEU A 22 -24.93 12.91 -11.13
C LEU A 22 -24.42 13.13 -12.57
N SER A 23 -23.11 13.07 -12.83
CA SER A 23 -22.53 13.41 -14.13
C SER A 23 -21.25 12.67 -14.53
N GLY A 24 -20.74 11.66 -13.80
CA GLY A 24 -19.40 11.11 -14.10
C GLY A 24 -19.23 9.61 -13.94
N ARG A 25 -19.00 8.89 -15.05
CA ARG A 25 -18.48 7.51 -15.07
C ARG A 25 -17.00 7.47 -14.66
N GLY A 26 -16.69 7.76 -13.39
CA GLY A 26 -15.32 7.78 -12.88
C GLY A 26 -15.13 6.86 -11.67
N LEU A 27 -13.98 6.19 -11.60
CA LEU A 27 -13.50 5.51 -10.40
C LEU A 27 -12.68 6.51 -9.57
N GLN A 28 -13.02 6.68 -8.30
CA GLN A 28 -12.25 7.49 -7.36
C GLN A 28 -11.28 6.59 -6.59
N TRP A 29 -10.01 6.99 -6.50
CA TRP A 29 -9.03 6.34 -5.63
C TRP A 29 -9.42 6.53 -4.16
N VAL A 30 -9.58 5.45 -3.42
CA VAL A 30 -9.98 5.47 -2.00
C VAL A 30 -8.94 4.85 -1.06
N GLY A 31 -7.84 4.33 -1.60
CA GLY A 31 -6.77 3.75 -0.81
C GLY A 31 -5.96 2.70 -1.57
N ILE A 32 -5.23 1.89 -0.83
CA ILE A 32 -4.46 0.75 -1.33
C ILE A 32 -5.20 -0.53 -0.95
N ARG A 33 -5.31 -1.46 -1.89
CA ARG A 33 -5.88 -2.80 -1.66
C ARG A 33 -4.80 -3.75 -1.16
N SER A 34 -3.65 -3.76 -1.83
CA SER A 34 -2.54 -4.64 -1.50
C SER A 34 -1.20 -4.04 -1.91
N VAL A 35 -0.12 -4.53 -1.33
CA VAL A 35 1.26 -4.23 -1.73
C VAL A 35 2.10 -5.50 -1.74
N SER A 36 3.06 -5.58 -2.65
CA SER A 36 4.14 -6.58 -2.61
C SER A 36 5.34 -5.98 -1.90
N ALA A 37 5.78 -6.60 -0.81
CA ALA A 37 6.80 -6.03 0.06
C ALA A 37 7.88 -7.04 0.46
N ASP A 38 9.12 -6.53 0.54
CA ASP A 38 10.28 -7.23 1.08
C ASP A 38 10.70 -6.57 2.40
N CYS A 39 10.88 -7.38 3.44
CA CYS A 39 11.34 -6.90 4.74
C CYS A 39 12.87 -6.90 4.81
N LYS A 40 13.48 -5.71 4.87
CA LYS A 40 14.95 -5.54 4.95
C LYS A 40 15.58 -6.13 6.23
N LYS A 41 14.77 -6.40 7.25
CA LYS A 41 15.23 -6.98 8.54
C LYS A 41 15.37 -8.49 8.51
N CYS A 42 14.59 -9.20 7.70
CA CYS A 42 14.54 -10.67 7.71
C CYS A 42 14.48 -11.29 6.31
N ASP A 43 14.66 -10.47 5.27
CA ASP A 43 14.63 -10.84 3.85
C ASP A 43 13.40 -11.67 3.45
N TYR A 44 12.27 -11.41 4.10
CA TYR A 44 11.00 -12.08 3.83
C TYR A 44 10.15 -11.24 2.87
N SER A 45 9.66 -11.88 1.81
CA SER A 45 8.78 -11.28 0.79
C SER A 45 7.34 -11.77 0.95
N TRP A 46 6.36 -10.86 0.88
CA TRP A 46 4.94 -11.21 0.95
C TRP A 46 4.03 -10.18 0.28
N TYR A 47 2.77 -10.57 0.07
CA TYR A 47 1.69 -9.65 -0.27
C TYR A 47 0.93 -9.26 1.00
N ALA A 48 0.89 -7.96 1.27
CA ALA A 48 0.11 -7.41 2.37
C ALA A 48 -1.24 -6.89 1.85
N PHE A 49 -2.34 -7.20 2.53
CA PHE A 49 -3.68 -6.75 2.13
C PHE A 49 -4.27 -5.79 3.16
N SER A 50 -4.98 -4.76 2.68
CA SER A 50 -5.64 -3.80 3.57
C SER A 50 -6.63 -4.54 4.49
N GLY A 51 -6.38 -4.47 5.80
CA GLY A 51 -7.24 -5.05 6.83
C GLY A 51 -6.96 -6.51 7.21
N ASP A 52 -5.86 -7.10 6.72
CA ASP A 52 -5.40 -8.45 7.16
C ASP A 52 -4.42 -8.41 8.36
N GLY A 53 -4.09 -7.20 8.85
CA GLY A 53 -3.14 -6.97 9.94
C GLY A 53 -1.67 -6.87 9.50
N THR A 54 -1.38 -6.95 8.20
CA THR A 54 -0.07 -6.69 7.61
C THR A 54 -0.02 -5.36 6.85
N LEU A 55 -1.16 -4.85 6.38
CA LEU A 55 -1.29 -3.49 5.83
C LEU A 55 -2.49 -2.77 6.47
N ASP A 56 -2.18 -1.73 7.24
CA ASP A 56 -3.15 -0.84 7.87
C ASP A 56 -3.08 0.55 7.25
N MET A 57 -4.24 1.17 7.04
CA MET A 57 -4.38 2.46 6.36
C MET A 57 -5.08 3.48 7.28
N PRO A 58 -4.48 3.88 8.42
CA PRO A 58 -5.02 4.97 9.22
C PRO A 58 -5.05 6.28 8.41
N VAL A 59 -5.89 7.23 8.83
CA VAL A 59 -6.08 8.49 8.10
C VAL A 59 -4.73 9.18 7.86
N GLY A 60 -4.33 9.29 6.59
CA GLY A 60 -3.12 9.99 6.16
C GLY A 60 -1.81 9.18 6.18
N ALA A 61 -1.82 7.89 6.57
CA ALA A 61 -0.63 7.05 6.57
C ALA A 61 -0.94 5.60 6.18
N ALA A 62 0.07 4.91 5.65
CA ALA A 62 0.05 3.46 5.46
C ALA A 62 1.08 2.84 6.42
N LEU A 63 0.67 1.82 7.18
CA LEU A 63 1.51 1.07 8.08
C LEU A 63 1.62 -0.36 7.56
N LEU A 64 2.85 -0.82 7.40
CA LEU A 64 3.15 -2.17 6.97
C LEU A 64 3.77 -2.95 8.12
N THR A 65 3.29 -4.18 8.34
CA THR A 65 3.81 -5.11 9.34
C THR A 65 4.24 -6.40 8.68
N CYS A 66 5.50 -6.78 8.86
CA CYS A 66 6.03 -8.06 8.40
C CYS A 66 5.36 -9.21 9.18
N PRO A 67 4.71 -10.17 8.52
CA PRO A 67 4.07 -11.29 9.19
C PRO A 67 5.09 -12.27 9.79
N HIS A 68 6.34 -12.25 9.31
CA HIS A 68 7.38 -13.17 9.77
C HIS A 68 8.11 -12.66 11.03
N CYS A 69 8.71 -11.47 10.97
CA CYS A 69 9.52 -10.94 12.07
C CYS A 69 8.85 -9.81 12.87
N ARG A 70 7.59 -9.46 12.53
CA ARG A 70 6.80 -8.39 13.16
C ARG A 70 7.45 -7.01 13.09
N ASN A 71 8.41 -6.80 12.18
CA ASN A 71 8.93 -5.47 11.87
C ASN A 71 7.79 -4.61 11.33
N HIS A 72 7.79 -3.33 11.69
CA HIS A 72 6.76 -2.38 11.26
C HIS A 72 7.43 -1.12 10.72
N GLY A 73 6.73 -0.43 9.83
CA GLY A 73 7.26 0.74 9.15
C GLY A 73 6.15 1.52 8.47
N GLN A 74 6.34 2.83 8.37
CA GLN A 74 5.41 3.70 7.67
C GLN A 74 5.77 3.74 6.19
N LEU A 75 4.75 3.57 5.36
CA LEU A 75 4.87 3.71 3.92
C LEU A 75 4.38 5.11 3.50
N PRO A 76 5.09 5.77 2.59
CA PRO A 76 4.76 7.13 2.21
C PRO A 76 3.60 7.11 1.19
N MET A 77 2.47 7.70 1.59
CA MET A 77 1.18 7.59 0.89
C MET A 77 1.19 8.15 -0.53
N ARG A 78 1.98 9.20 -0.79
CA ARG A 78 2.04 9.86 -2.10
C ARG A 78 2.69 8.94 -3.14
N GLU A 79 3.79 8.31 -2.76
CA GLU A 79 4.57 7.39 -3.57
C GLU A 79 3.80 6.08 -3.75
N LEU A 80 3.14 5.59 -2.70
CA LEU A 80 2.23 4.45 -2.76
C LEU A 80 1.12 4.66 -3.79
N LYS A 81 0.49 5.83 -3.75
CA LYS A 81 -0.52 6.19 -4.75
C LYS A 81 0.07 6.19 -6.16
N ALA A 82 1.19 6.88 -6.38
CA ALA A 82 1.83 6.95 -7.69
C ALA A 82 2.23 5.56 -8.23
N LEU A 83 2.76 4.68 -7.37
CA LEU A 83 3.07 3.30 -7.71
C LEU A 83 1.81 2.53 -8.10
N SER A 84 0.71 2.72 -7.37
CA SER A 84 -0.56 2.02 -7.62
C SER A 84 -1.30 2.45 -8.88
N GLU A 85 -0.99 3.64 -9.39
CA GLU A 85 -1.57 4.19 -10.63
C GLU A 85 -0.70 3.90 -11.86
N GLY A 86 0.43 3.17 -11.70
CA GLY A 86 1.35 2.86 -12.79
C GLY A 86 2.14 4.07 -13.30
N ALA A 87 2.26 5.13 -12.48
CA ALA A 87 2.96 6.37 -12.82
C ALA A 87 4.42 6.39 -12.35
N ALA A 88 5.06 5.21 -12.22
CA ALA A 88 6.45 5.06 -11.79
C ALA A 88 7.42 4.95 -12.97
#